data_AF-K1U396-F1
#
_entry.id   AF-K1U396-F1
#
_cell.length_a   1.000
_cell.length_b   1.000
_cell.length_c   1.000
_cell.angle_alpha   90.00
_cell.angle_beta   90.00
_cell.angle_gamma   90.00
#
_symmetry.space_group_name_H-M   'P 1'
#
loop_
_entity.id
_entity.type
_entity.pdbx_description
1 polymer ?
#
loop_
_entity_poly.entity_id
_entity_poly.type
_entity_poly.pdbx_seq_one_letter_code
_entity_poly.pdbx_strand_id
1 'polypeptide(L)'
;MVSQIKVIKRLFDTSEHIIVATDAGREGELIFRYLYHYTGCTTPFVRLWISSLTDKAIREGLRKLEDGSKYDNLYLAAKARSESDWLVGINGTQALSIAAGHGTYSVGRVQTPTLAMVCERYWENRRFTSEAFWQLHIATDGCDGEVVKFSSSEKWKEKEPAMELYNKVKAAGCATVTKAERKEKTEETPLLYDLTTLQKEANAKHGFTAEQTLEIAQKLYEKKLITYPRTGSRYIPEDVFAEIPKLLAFIGTQPEWKDKVRAKAAPTRRSVDDGKVTDHHALLVTGEKPLFLSKEDNTIYQMIAGRMVEAFSEKCVKDVTTVTAECAGVEFTVKGSVVKQTGWRAVYG
;
A
#
# COMPACT_ATOMS: atom_id res chain seq x y z
N MET A 1 -13.50 9.70 28.47
CA MET A 1 -12.89 8.40 28.80
C MET A 1 -13.41 7.83 30.13
N VAL A 2 -13.30 8.56 31.25
CA VAL A 2 -13.77 8.09 32.58
C VAL A 2 -15.28 7.76 32.60
N SER A 3 -16.12 8.53 31.90
CA SER A 3 -17.56 8.26 31.78
C SER A 3 -17.86 6.91 31.14
N GLN A 4 -17.19 6.58 30.04
CA GLN A 4 -17.40 5.32 29.31
C GLN A 4 -16.97 4.11 30.14
N ILE A 5 -15.86 4.20 30.86
CA ILE A 5 -15.39 3.12 31.75
C ILE A 5 -16.42 2.82 32.84
N LYS A 6 -17.04 3.85 33.42
CA LYS A 6 -18.12 3.66 34.43
C LYS A 6 -19.32 2.94 33.84
N VAL A 7 -19.73 3.29 32.62
CA VAL A 7 -20.83 2.61 31.91
C VAL A 7 -20.49 1.15 31.66
N ILE A 8 -19.29 0.87 31.15
CA ILE A 8 -18.82 -0.49 30.86
C ILE A 8 -18.76 -1.33 32.13
N LYS A 9 -18.17 -0.81 33.22
CA LYS A 9 -18.09 -1.53 34.50
C LYS A 9 -19.49 -1.90 35.01
N ARG A 10 -20.43 -0.95 35.01
CA ARG A 10 -21.81 -1.22 35.41
C ARG A 10 -22.44 -2.34 34.57
N LEU A 11 -22.24 -2.31 33.25
CA LEU A 11 -22.78 -3.34 32.35
C LEU A 11 -22.12 -4.70 32.58
N PHE A 12 -20.80 -4.75 32.83
CA PHE A 12 -20.09 -5.97 33.18
C PHE A 12 -20.63 -6.60 34.47
N ASP A 13 -20.86 -5.77 35.51
CA ASP A 13 -21.33 -6.22 36.82
C ASP A 13 -22.78 -6.75 36.78
N THR A 14 -23.61 -6.27 35.83
CA THR A 14 -25.02 -6.69 35.69
C THR A 14 -25.26 -7.75 34.61
N SER A 15 -24.23 -8.15 33.86
CA SER A 15 -24.37 -9.13 32.77
C SER A 15 -24.03 -10.54 33.26
N GLU A 16 -24.79 -11.52 32.80
CA GLU A 16 -24.47 -12.94 33.03
C GLU A 16 -23.30 -13.39 32.15
N HIS A 17 -23.22 -12.86 30.92
CA HIS A 17 -22.20 -13.17 29.93
C HIS A 17 -21.82 -11.93 29.10
N ILE A 18 -20.57 -11.91 28.62
CA ILE A 18 -20.03 -10.85 27.77
C ILE A 18 -19.67 -11.42 26.40
N ILE A 19 -20.06 -10.71 25.33
CA ILE A 19 -19.58 -10.98 23.98
C ILE A 19 -18.56 -9.89 23.61
N VAL A 20 -17.31 -10.28 23.42
CA VAL A 20 -16.22 -9.38 23.04
C VAL A 20 -16.29 -9.14 21.54
N ALA A 21 -16.65 -7.91 21.17
CA ALA A 21 -16.83 -7.48 19.79
C ALA A 21 -15.86 -6.35 19.38
N THR A 22 -14.68 -6.30 20.00
CA THR A 22 -13.58 -5.43 19.53
C THR A 22 -13.00 -5.97 18.21
N ASP A 23 -12.16 -5.18 17.54
CA ASP A 23 -11.56 -5.59 16.26
C ASP A 23 -10.82 -6.94 16.38
N ALA A 24 -10.91 -7.76 15.35
CA ALA A 24 -10.34 -9.12 15.28
C ALA A 24 -8.81 -9.08 15.14
N GLY A 25 -8.13 -8.57 16.16
CA GLY A 25 -6.71 -8.26 16.14
C GLY A 25 -6.07 -8.12 17.51
N ARG A 26 -4.75 -7.97 17.52
CA ARG A 26 -3.95 -7.83 18.76
C ARG A 26 -4.39 -6.68 19.64
N GLU A 27 -4.59 -5.50 19.04
CA GLU A 27 -4.98 -4.31 19.80
C GLU A 27 -6.43 -4.42 20.30
N GLY A 28 -7.31 -5.07 19.52
CA GLY A 28 -8.69 -5.35 19.94
C GLY A 28 -8.77 -6.26 21.17
N GLU A 29 -7.92 -7.29 21.25
CA GLU A 29 -7.77 -8.12 22.47
C GLU A 29 -7.25 -7.30 23.65
N LEU A 30 -6.22 -6.48 23.42
CA LEU A 30 -5.59 -5.67 24.46
C LEU A 30 -6.58 -4.71 25.11
N ILE A 31 -7.36 -3.99 24.29
CA ILE A 31 -8.35 -3.00 24.75
C ILE A 31 -9.37 -3.66 25.69
N PHE A 32 -9.97 -4.77 25.25
CA PHE A 32 -10.97 -5.47 26.06
C PHE A 32 -10.35 -6.00 27.37
N ARG A 33 -9.23 -6.71 27.27
CA ARG A 33 -8.59 -7.35 28.43
C ARG A 33 -8.08 -6.32 29.45
N TYR A 34 -7.57 -5.18 29.01
CA TYR A 34 -7.20 -4.08 29.91
C TYR A 34 -8.41 -3.59 30.70
N LEU A 35 -9.56 -3.37 30.05
CA LEU A 35 -10.79 -2.97 30.74
C LEU A 35 -11.27 -4.07 31.69
N TYR A 36 -11.27 -5.32 31.25
CA TYR A 36 -11.69 -6.48 32.03
C TYR A 36 -10.87 -6.61 33.33
N HIS A 37 -9.54 -6.57 33.21
CA HIS A 37 -8.63 -6.65 34.37
C HIS A 37 -8.67 -5.40 35.25
N TYR A 38 -8.68 -4.20 34.65
CA TYR A 38 -8.73 -2.94 35.38
C TYR A 38 -10.00 -2.79 36.23
N THR A 39 -11.12 -3.29 35.72
CA THR A 39 -12.41 -3.23 36.44
C THR A 39 -12.58 -4.34 37.47
N GLY A 40 -11.69 -5.35 37.48
CA GLY A 40 -11.82 -6.54 38.32
C GLY A 40 -12.99 -7.44 37.92
N CYS A 41 -13.42 -7.38 36.65
CA CYS A 41 -14.54 -8.16 36.15
C CYS A 41 -14.20 -9.67 36.15
N THR A 42 -15.16 -10.50 36.53
CA THR A 42 -15.05 -11.97 36.51
C THR A 42 -16.15 -12.63 35.67
N THR A 43 -17.02 -11.82 35.06
CA THR A 43 -18.10 -12.29 34.18
C THR A 43 -17.50 -13.08 33.01
N PRO A 44 -17.97 -14.31 32.73
CA PRO A 44 -17.49 -15.10 31.60
C PRO A 44 -17.71 -14.36 30.28
N PHE A 45 -16.76 -14.50 29.35
CA PHE A 45 -16.86 -13.88 28.04
C PHE A 45 -16.50 -14.85 26.91
N VAL A 46 -17.09 -14.59 25.75
CA VAL A 46 -16.81 -15.26 24.47
C VAL A 46 -16.43 -14.22 23.43
N ARG A 47 -15.77 -14.65 22.36
CA ARG A 47 -15.21 -13.78 21.33
C ARG A 47 -15.99 -13.83 20.02
N LEU A 48 -16.40 -12.66 19.55
CA LEU A 48 -16.88 -12.47 18.17
C LEU A 48 -15.70 -12.09 17.28
N TRP A 49 -15.19 -13.02 16.48
CA TRP A 49 -14.01 -12.81 15.63
C TRP A 49 -14.40 -12.54 14.17
N ILE A 50 -14.64 -11.27 13.84
CA ILE A 50 -15.01 -10.84 12.48
C ILE A 50 -14.18 -9.62 12.04
N SER A 51 -13.73 -9.62 10.79
CA SER A 51 -13.07 -8.46 10.13
C SER A 51 -14.00 -7.72 9.16
N SER A 52 -15.17 -8.30 8.87
CA SER A 52 -16.21 -7.74 8.00
C SER A 52 -17.41 -7.31 8.84
N LEU A 53 -17.93 -6.12 8.54
CA LEU A 53 -19.10 -5.54 9.21
C LEU A 53 -20.39 -5.70 8.38
N THR A 54 -20.40 -6.62 7.40
CA THR A 54 -21.63 -6.93 6.66
C THR A 54 -22.64 -7.64 7.57
N ASP A 55 -23.94 -7.43 7.35
CA ASP A 55 -25.01 -8.12 8.09
C ASP A 55 -24.84 -9.64 8.06
N LYS A 56 -24.37 -10.18 6.93
CA LYS A 56 -24.07 -11.61 6.78
C LYS A 56 -22.93 -12.04 7.70
N ALA A 57 -21.79 -11.35 7.65
CA ALA A 57 -20.62 -11.66 8.48
C ALA A 57 -20.93 -11.55 9.98
N ILE A 58 -21.67 -10.51 10.39
CA ILE A 58 -22.08 -10.34 11.79
C ILE A 58 -23.00 -11.49 12.25
N ARG A 59 -24.01 -11.84 11.44
CA ARG A 59 -24.93 -12.95 11.78
C ARG A 59 -24.22 -14.30 11.83
N GLU A 60 -23.30 -14.57 10.91
CA GLU A 60 -22.51 -15.80 10.91
C GLU A 60 -21.53 -15.84 12.08
N GLY A 61 -20.86 -14.73 12.38
CA GLY A 61 -19.94 -14.60 13.52
C GLY A 61 -20.63 -14.80 14.87
N LEU A 62 -21.82 -14.22 15.06
CA LEU A 62 -22.62 -14.41 16.28
C LEU A 62 -23.08 -15.86 16.48
N ARG A 63 -23.19 -16.66 15.41
CA ARG A 63 -23.49 -18.10 15.49
C ARG A 63 -22.24 -18.95 15.77
N LYS A 64 -21.04 -18.39 15.57
CA LYS A 64 -19.74 -19.06 15.68
C LYS A 64 -18.85 -18.34 16.69
N LEU A 65 -19.41 -17.99 17.85
CA LEU A 65 -18.63 -17.39 18.93
C LEU A 65 -17.54 -18.34 19.39
N GLU A 66 -16.36 -17.79 19.64
CA GLU A 66 -15.20 -18.55 20.06
C GLU A 66 -14.92 -18.38 21.55
N ASP A 67 -14.30 -19.39 22.17
CA ASP A 67 -13.83 -19.26 23.54
C ASP A 67 -12.72 -18.20 23.61
N GLY A 68 -12.81 -17.30 24.60
CA GLY A 68 -11.83 -16.23 24.80
C GLY A 68 -10.39 -16.72 25.01
N SER A 69 -10.22 -17.92 25.59
CA SER A 69 -8.91 -18.53 25.88
C SER A 69 -8.08 -18.81 24.62
N LYS A 70 -8.73 -19.00 23.47
CA LYS A 70 -8.04 -19.18 22.18
C LYS A 70 -7.18 -17.96 21.80
N TYR A 71 -7.51 -16.78 22.33
CA TYR A 71 -6.84 -15.52 22.02
C TYR A 71 -5.93 -15.04 23.16
N ASP A 72 -5.70 -15.83 24.22
CA ASP A 72 -4.84 -15.46 25.34
C ASP A 72 -3.41 -15.13 24.89
N ASN A 73 -2.83 -15.95 23.99
CA ASN A 73 -1.50 -15.68 23.44
C ASN A 73 -1.46 -14.38 22.61
N LEU A 74 -2.55 -14.05 21.93
CA LEU A 74 -2.66 -12.83 21.14
C LEU A 74 -2.71 -11.59 22.04
N TYR A 75 -3.49 -11.67 23.12
CA TYR A 75 -3.52 -10.68 24.19
C TYR A 75 -2.13 -10.51 24.84
N LEU A 76 -1.48 -11.60 25.24
CA LEU A 76 -0.17 -11.57 25.89
C LEU A 76 0.89 -10.93 24.97
N ALA A 77 0.85 -11.23 23.67
CA ALA A 77 1.72 -10.60 22.69
C ALA A 77 1.48 -9.09 22.58
N ALA A 78 0.22 -8.64 22.57
CA ALA A 78 -0.14 -7.23 22.54
C ALA A 78 0.29 -6.49 23.83
N LYS A 79 0.09 -7.12 24.98
CA LYS A 79 0.52 -6.60 26.29
C LYS A 79 2.04 -6.46 26.36
N ALA A 80 2.78 -7.52 25.99
CA ALA A 80 4.24 -7.49 25.98
C ALA A 80 4.79 -6.38 25.07
N ARG A 81 4.17 -6.16 23.90
CA ARG A 81 4.51 -5.04 23.02
C ARG A 81 4.27 -3.69 23.71
N SER A 82 3.09 -3.48 24.29
CA SER A 82 2.71 -2.24 24.98
C SER A 82 3.68 -1.92 26.12
N GLU A 83 4.00 -2.91 26.95
CA GLU A 83 4.94 -2.78 28.07
C GLU A 83 6.38 -2.55 27.58
N SER A 84 6.82 -3.23 26.52
CA SER A 84 8.15 -3.03 25.93
C SER A 84 8.32 -1.63 25.34
N ASP A 85 7.33 -1.15 24.59
CA ASP A 85 7.33 0.21 24.02
C ASP A 85 7.39 1.27 25.14
N TRP A 86 6.66 1.04 26.25
CA TRP A 86 6.71 1.90 27.43
C TRP A 86 8.07 1.87 28.14
N LEU A 87 8.63 0.68 28.39
CA LEU A 87 9.90 0.52 29.09
C LEU A 87 11.05 1.18 28.32
N VAL A 88 11.17 0.92 27.02
CA VAL A 88 12.23 1.53 26.20
C VAL A 88 11.98 3.04 26.06
N GLY A 89 10.73 3.43 25.82
CA GLY A 89 10.37 4.82 25.58
C GLY A 89 10.62 5.73 26.77
N ILE A 90 10.12 5.36 27.95
CA ILE A 90 10.24 6.16 29.17
C ILE A 90 11.69 6.21 29.66
N ASN A 91 12.35 5.07 29.81
CA ASN A 91 13.71 5.03 30.34
C ASN A 91 14.70 5.72 29.38
N GLY A 92 14.61 5.44 28.08
CA GLY A 92 15.49 6.05 27.08
C GLY A 92 15.30 7.57 26.98
N THR A 93 14.06 8.03 26.96
CA THR A 93 13.74 9.46 26.89
C THR A 93 14.22 10.20 28.14
N GLN A 94 14.01 9.63 29.33
CA GLN A 94 14.48 10.23 30.58
C GLN A 94 16.01 10.31 30.63
N ALA A 95 16.70 9.20 30.35
CA ALA A 95 18.17 9.16 30.37
C ALA A 95 18.78 10.19 29.42
N LEU A 96 18.29 10.26 28.18
CA LEU A 96 18.83 11.18 27.17
C LEU A 96 18.49 12.64 27.47
N SER A 97 17.27 12.92 27.95
CA SER A 97 16.86 14.29 28.31
C SER A 97 17.64 14.82 29.51
N ILE A 98 17.91 13.98 30.52
CA ILE A 98 18.75 14.34 31.67
C ILE A 98 20.19 14.58 31.23
N ALA A 99 20.76 13.70 30.41
CA ALA A 99 22.13 13.83 29.92
C ALA A 99 22.34 15.09 29.07
N ALA A 100 21.34 15.50 28.29
CA ALA A 100 21.39 16.72 27.49
C ALA A 100 21.25 18.01 28.32
N GLY A 101 20.65 17.94 29.52
CA GLY A 101 20.51 19.07 30.44
C GLY A 101 19.47 20.13 30.03
N HIS A 102 18.82 20.01 28.87
CA HIS A 102 17.74 20.88 28.42
C HIS A 102 16.82 20.16 27.43
N GLY A 103 15.55 20.58 27.34
CA GLY A 103 14.60 20.03 26.37
C GLY A 103 14.22 18.56 26.60
N THR A 104 13.48 17.98 25.65
CA THR A 104 13.04 16.58 25.68
C THR A 104 13.55 15.85 24.45
N TYR A 105 14.37 14.82 24.68
CA TYR A 105 14.94 13.99 23.64
C TYR A 105 14.28 12.63 23.67
N SER A 106 13.21 12.49 22.87
CA SER A 106 12.44 11.25 22.84
C SER A 106 13.22 10.10 22.22
N VAL A 107 13.21 8.97 22.92
CA VAL A 107 13.77 7.69 22.46
C VAL A 107 12.62 6.70 22.39
N GLY A 108 12.62 5.83 21.40
CA GLY A 108 11.61 4.78 21.33
C GLY A 108 11.96 3.72 20.31
N ARG A 109 11.47 2.50 20.54
CA ARG A 109 11.77 1.31 19.73
C ARG A 109 11.45 1.46 18.25
N VAL A 110 10.49 2.33 17.88
CA VAL A 110 10.11 2.59 16.49
C VAL A 110 10.64 3.93 15.97
N GLN A 111 10.46 5.02 16.72
CA GLN A 111 10.85 6.36 16.26
C GLN A 111 12.37 6.50 16.09
N THR A 112 13.17 5.94 17.00
CA THR A 112 14.63 6.12 16.98
C THR A 112 15.29 5.38 15.82
N PRO A 113 14.99 4.09 15.53
CA PRO A 113 15.49 3.44 14.32
C PRO A 113 15.00 4.12 13.03
N THR A 114 13.77 4.65 13.03
CA THR A 114 13.25 5.39 11.87
C THR A 114 14.08 6.65 11.59
N LEU A 115 14.40 7.43 12.63
CA LEU A 115 15.30 8.57 12.51
C LEU A 115 16.71 8.14 12.05
N ALA A 116 17.23 7.04 12.59
CA ALA A 116 18.55 6.53 12.22
C ALA A 116 18.63 6.20 10.71
N MET A 117 17.60 5.57 10.13
CA MET A 117 17.53 5.31 8.68
C MET A 117 17.59 6.59 7.84
N VAL A 118 16.92 7.67 8.30
CA VAL A 118 16.97 8.97 7.61
C VAL A 118 18.37 9.59 7.72
N CYS A 119 18.99 9.55 8.90
CA CYS A 119 20.34 10.04 9.11
C CYS A 119 21.37 9.27 8.27
N GLU A 120 21.25 7.95 8.18
CA GLU A 120 22.12 7.10 7.36
C GLU A 120 22.00 7.47 5.88
N ARG A 121 20.77 7.56 5.34
CA ARG A 121 20.53 7.98 3.96
C ARG A 121 21.04 9.39 3.67
N TYR A 122 20.95 10.31 4.64
CA TYR A 122 21.53 11.65 4.52
C TYR A 122 23.05 11.58 4.35
N TRP A 123 23.74 10.78 5.17
CA TRP A 123 25.19 10.62 5.06
C TRP A 123 25.62 9.89 3.80
N GLU A 124 24.89 8.85 3.37
CA GLU A 124 25.09 8.20 2.08
C GLU A 124 25.05 9.23 0.94
N ASN A 125 24.04 10.11 0.95
CA ASN A 125 23.92 11.15 -0.07
C ASN A 125 25.03 12.21 0.02
N ARG A 126 25.38 12.67 1.23
CA ARG A 126 26.44 13.68 1.44
C ARG A 126 27.83 13.18 1.08
N ARG A 127 28.09 11.89 1.29
CA ARG A 127 29.38 11.25 1.00
C ARG A 127 29.45 10.66 -0.40
N PHE A 128 28.36 10.72 -1.17
CA PHE A 128 28.33 10.25 -2.53
C PHE A 128 29.23 11.13 -3.41
N THR A 129 30.25 10.53 -4.00
CA THR A 129 31.10 11.14 -5.02
C THR A 129 30.65 10.67 -6.39
N SER A 130 30.16 11.59 -7.22
CA SER A 130 29.78 11.28 -8.60
C SER A 130 30.99 10.83 -9.40
N GLU A 131 30.91 9.65 -10.00
CA GLU A 131 31.92 9.12 -10.91
C GLU A 131 31.44 9.23 -12.36
N ALA A 132 32.34 9.63 -13.26
CA ALA A 132 32.06 9.60 -14.68
C ALA A 132 32.03 8.15 -15.18
N PHE A 133 31.12 7.85 -16.09
CA PHE A 133 31.12 6.63 -16.87
C PHE A 133 30.74 6.94 -18.31
N TRP A 134 31.21 6.10 -19.22
CA TRP A 134 30.98 6.22 -20.66
C TRP A 134 30.12 5.06 -21.12
N GLN A 135 29.13 5.37 -21.96
CA GLN A 135 28.27 4.39 -22.61
C GLN A 135 28.16 4.74 -24.08
N LEU A 136 28.34 3.75 -24.94
CA LEU A 136 28.27 3.95 -26.38
C LEU A 136 26.82 3.89 -26.84
N HIS A 137 26.51 4.66 -27.87
CA HIS A 137 25.20 4.66 -28.51
C HIS A 137 25.36 4.61 -30.02
N ILE A 138 24.52 3.80 -30.66
CA ILE A 138 24.32 3.81 -32.10
C ILE A 138 22.86 4.17 -32.39
N ALA A 139 22.61 4.75 -33.54
CA ALA A 139 21.29 5.16 -33.96
C ALA A 139 21.07 4.76 -35.42
N THR A 140 19.83 4.41 -35.74
CA THR A 140 19.39 4.09 -37.11
C THR A 140 18.00 4.68 -37.31
N ASP A 141 17.67 5.00 -38.55
CA ASP A 141 16.32 5.41 -38.91
C ASP A 141 15.35 4.23 -38.75
N GLY A 142 14.22 4.48 -38.11
CA GLY A 142 13.09 3.57 -37.98
C GLY A 142 12.25 3.54 -39.25
N CYS A 143 11.39 2.52 -39.37
CA CYS A 143 10.49 2.36 -40.52
C CYS A 143 9.43 3.47 -40.63
N ASP A 144 9.18 4.19 -39.55
CA ASP A 144 8.27 5.32 -39.39
C ASP A 144 8.98 6.68 -39.49
N GLY A 145 10.29 6.69 -39.75
CA GLY A 145 11.11 7.89 -39.76
C GLY A 145 11.54 8.37 -38.38
N GLU A 146 11.21 7.65 -37.29
CA GLU A 146 11.74 7.96 -35.96
C GLU A 146 13.14 7.36 -35.75
N VAL A 147 14.00 8.04 -34.99
CA VAL A 147 15.35 7.53 -34.71
C VAL A 147 15.31 6.46 -33.63
N VAL A 148 15.77 5.26 -33.95
CA VAL A 148 15.92 4.16 -32.99
C VAL A 148 17.34 4.18 -32.40
N LYS A 149 17.43 4.53 -31.12
CA LYS A 149 18.70 4.57 -30.37
C LYS A 149 18.95 3.27 -29.63
N PHE A 150 20.09 2.64 -29.90
CA PHE A 150 20.60 1.53 -29.11
C PHE A 150 21.66 2.03 -28.13
N SER A 151 21.82 1.32 -27.02
CA SER A 151 22.85 1.59 -26.01
C SER A 151 23.71 0.37 -25.80
N SER A 152 25.01 0.56 -25.61
CA SER A 152 25.90 -0.56 -25.29
C SER A 152 25.46 -1.25 -24.00
N SER A 153 25.52 -2.58 -23.99
CA SER A 153 25.21 -3.37 -22.79
C SER A 153 26.24 -3.11 -21.68
N GLU A 154 27.50 -2.85 -22.06
CA GLU A 154 28.57 -2.45 -21.16
C GLU A 154 28.64 -0.94 -20.95
N LYS A 155 29.21 -0.56 -19.81
CA LYS A 155 29.58 0.82 -19.43
C LYS A 155 31.03 0.83 -18.97
N TRP A 156 31.78 1.83 -19.38
CA TRP A 156 33.21 1.96 -19.07
C TRP A 156 33.45 3.05 -18.05
N LYS A 157 34.40 2.81 -17.13
CA LYS A 157 34.83 3.79 -16.12
C LYS A 157 35.89 4.76 -16.60
N GLU A 158 36.57 4.45 -17.71
CA GLU A 158 37.63 5.28 -18.29
C GLU A 158 37.22 5.70 -19.70
N LYS A 159 37.61 6.91 -20.09
CA LYS A 159 37.23 7.48 -21.38
C LYS A 159 37.96 6.82 -22.54
N GLU A 160 39.24 6.52 -22.37
CA GLU A 160 40.15 6.08 -23.42
C GLU A 160 39.68 4.75 -24.04
N PRO A 161 39.38 3.68 -23.28
CA PRO A 161 38.88 2.44 -23.85
C PRO A 161 37.52 2.62 -24.55
N ALA A 162 36.64 3.44 -23.98
CA ALA A 162 35.35 3.74 -24.58
C ALA A 162 35.52 4.50 -25.92
N MET A 163 36.47 5.43 -26.00
CA MET A 163 36.75 6.22 -27.21
C MET A 163 37.38 5.37 -28.32
N GLU A 164 38.25 4.42 -27.96
CA GLU A 164 38.78 3.45 -28.93
C GLU A 164 37.67 2.59 -29.54
N LEU A 165 36.77 2.05 -28.70
CA LEU A 165 35.61 1.30 -29.17
C LEU A 165 34.66 2.17 -30.00
N TYR A 166 34.45 3.42 -29.59
CA TYR A 166 33.61 4.37 -30.34
C TYR A 166 34.15 4.60 -31.75
N ASN A 167 35.46 4.79 -31.90
CA ASN A 167 36.09 4.97 -33.20
C ASN A 167 35.98 3.73 -34.08
N LYS A 168 36.13 2.52 -33.49
CA LYS A 168 35.92 1.25 -34.20
C LYS A 168 34.47 1.09 -34.68
N VAL A 169 33.50 1.35 -33.80
CA VAL A 169 32.06 1.30 -34.12
C VAL A 169 31.72 2.32 -35.22
N LYS A 170 32.23 3.54 -35.11
CA LYS A 170 32.02 4.61 -36.10
C LYS A 170 32.62 4.24 -37.47
N ALA A 171 33.82 3.65 -37.48
CA ALA A 171 34.48 3.23 -38.72
C ALA A 171 33.80 2.05 -39.40
N ALA A 172 33.23 1.11 -38.63
CA ALA A 172 32.49 -0.02 -39.16
C ALA A 172 31.22 0.40 -39.92
N GLY A 173 30.56 1.49 -39.49
CA GLY A 173 29.44 2.12 -40.20
C GLY A 173 28.15 1.31 -40.27
N CYS A 174 28.15 0.06 -39.80
CA CYS A 174 27.00 -0.83 -39.75
C CYS A 174 27.06 -1.71 -38.49
N ALA A 175 25.89 -2.09 -37.99
CA ALA A 175 25.73 -3.04 -36.89
C ALA A 175 24.88 -4.22 -37.36
N THR A 176 25.19 -5.42 -36.88
CA THR A 176 24.45 -6.64 -37.22
C THR A 176 23.49 -6.99 -36.09
N VAL A 177 22.21 -7.16 -36.39
CA VAL A 177 21.24 -7.69 -35.42
C VAL A 177 21.59 -9.14 -35.13
N THR A 178 21.97 -9.44 -33.89
CA THR A 178 22.32 -10.78 -33.43
C THR A 178 21.13 -11.51 -32.81
N LYS A 179 20.19 -10.75 -32.24
CA LYS A 179 18.98 -11.30 -31.63
C LYS A 179 17.83 -10.30 -31.68
N ALA A 180 16.64 -10.79 -32.01
CA ALA A 180 15.38 -10.07 -31.82
C ALA A 180 14.39 -11.00 -31.11
N GLU A 181 13.96 -10.61 -29.92
CA GLU A 181 12.96 -11.36 -29.16
C GLU A 181 11.75 -10.49 -28.84
N ARG A 182 10.56 -11.04 -29.08
CA ARG A 182 9.30 -10.47 -28.64
C ARG A 182 8.70 -11.36 -27.57
N LYS A 183 8.41 -10.79 -26.40
CA LYS A 183 7.75 -11.48 -25.29
C LYS A 183 6.51 -10.72 -24.89
N GLU A 184 5.39 -11.42 -24.85
CA GLU A 184 4.19 -10.87 -24.23
C GLU A 184 4.41 -10.77 -22.72
N LYS A 185 4.14 -9.59 -22.16
CA LYS A 185 4.23 -9.32 -20.73
C LYS A 185 2.87 -8.85 -20.23
N THR A 186 2.36 -9.57 -19.24
CA THR A 186 1.16 -9.17 -18.50
C THR A 186 1.55 -8.35 -17.27
N GLU A 187 0.93 -7.19 -17.13
CA GLU A 187 0.97 -6.38 -15.93
C GLU A 187 -0.35 -6.55 -15.17
N GLU A 188 -0.25 -7.28 -14.06
CA GLU A 188 -1.34 -7.50 -13.13
C GLU A 188 -1.93 -6.19 -12.58
N THR A 189 -3.23 -6.18 -12.26
CA THR A 189 -3.91 -5.00 -11.69
C THR A 189 -3.32 -4.62 -10.34
N PRO A 190 -3.20 -3.34 -9.99
CA PRO A 190 -2.74 -2.97 -8.65
C PRO A 190 -3.68 -3.54 -7.59
N LEU A 191 -3.14 -3.94 -6.43
CA LEU A 191 -3.99 -4.27 -5.28
C LEU A 191 -4.69 -3.01 -4.77
N LEU A 192 -5.79 -3.19 -4.04
CA LEU A 192 -6.50 -2.10 -3.37
C LEU A 192 -5.59 -1.34 -2.39
N TYR A 193 -6.01 -0.16 -1.95
CA TYR A 193 -5.23 0.60 -0.97
C TYR A 193 -5.32 -0.01 0.42
N ASP A 194 -4.17 -0.09 1.08
CA ASP A 194 -4.08 0.04 2.54
C ASP A 194 -3.77 1.51 2.88
N LEU A 195 -3.70 1.85 4.18
CA LEU A 195 -3.37 3.23 4.57
C LEU A 195 -2.01 3.68 4.05
N THR A 196 -0.99 2.82 4.14
CA THR A 196 0.39 3.17 3.80
C THR A 196 0.58 3.45 2.31
N THR A 197 -0.05 2.68 1.46
CA THR A 197 -0.01 2.83 0.00
C THR A 197 -0.81 4.04 -0.45
N LEU A 198 -1.97 4.31 0.19
CA LEU A 198 -2.69 5.57 -0.03
C LEU A 198 -1.82 6.77 0.36
N GLN A 199 -1.20 6.76 1.54
CA GLN A 199 -0.31 7.83 2.01
C GLN A 199 0.88 8.06 1.06
N LYS A 200 1.54 6.99 0.60
CA LYS A 200 2.66 7.09 -0.35
C LYS A 200 2.23 7.74 -1.66
N GLU A 201 1.10 7.32 -2.23
CA GLU A 201 0.64 7.89 -3.50
C GLU A 201 0.05 9.27 -3.37
N ALA A 202 -0.64 9.56 -2.26
CA ALA A 202 -1.17 10.88 -1.94
C ALA A 202 -0.03 11.90 -1.79
N ASN A 203 1.06 11.49 -1.14
CA ASN A 203 2.27 12.30 -1.06
C ASN A 203 2.91 12.53 -2.44
N ALA A 204 3.13 11.46 -3.21
CA ALA A 204 3.79 11.55 -4.51
C ALA A 204 3.00 12.37 -5.55
N LYS A 205 1.66 12.29 -5.53
CA LYS A 205 0.79 12.94 -6.52
C LYS A 205 0.29 14.32 -6.08
N HIS A 206 0.11 14.53 -4.78
CA HIS A 206 -0.59 15.71 -4.24
C HIS A 206 0.14 16.41 -3.09
N GLY A 207 1.29 15.89 -2.64
CA GLY A 207 2.09 16.51 -1.58
C GLY A 207 1.51 16.33 -0.17
N PHE A 208 0.43 15.57 0.02
CA PHE A 208 -0.13 15.32 1.35
C PHE A 208 0.87 14.59 2.25
N THR A 209 0.98 15.01 3.51
CA THR A 209 1.72 14.24 4.50
C THR A 209 0.95 12.95 4.85
N ALA A 210 1.64 12.00 5.48
CA ALA A 210 1.01 10.78 5.97
C ALA A 210 -0.12 11.10 6.98
N GLU A 211 0.08 12.09 7.84
CA GLU A 211 -0.89 12.55 8.83
C GLU A 211 -2.11 13.19 8.17
N GLN A 212 -1.92 14.15 7.25
CA GLN A 212 -3.02 14.79 6.51
C GLN A 212 -3.88 13.75 5.77
N THR A 213 -3.23 12.78 5.11
CA THR A 213 -3.95 11.71 4.41
C THR A 213 -4.80 10.88 5.38
N LEU A 214 -4.27 10.56 6.56
CA LEU A 214 -5.00 9.81 7.59
C LEU A 214 -6.16 10.63 8.16
N GLU A 215 -5.97 11.90 8.47
CA GLU A 215 -7.03 12.79 8.95
C GLU A 215 -8.18 12.90 7.96
N ILE A 216 -7.87 13.08 6.68
CA ILE A 216 -8.88 13.13 5.61
C ILE A 216 -9.59 11.79 5.48
N ALA A 217 -8.86 10.67 5.43
CA ALA A 217 -9.46 9.35 5.34
C ALA A 217 -10.35 9.03 6.56
N GLN A 218 -9.92 9.41 7.76
CA GLN A 218 -10.71 9.28 8.99
C GLN A 218 -12.01 10.08 8.91
N LYS A 219 -11.96 11.32 8.42
CA LYS A 219 -13.13 12.18 8.20
C LYS A 219 -14.09 11.59 7.15
N LEU A 220 -13.57 11.03 6.06
CA LEU A 220 -14.37 10.34 5.04
C LEU A 220 -15.05 9.09 5.62
N TYR A 221 -14.35 8.33 6.46
CA TYR A 221 -14.89 7.15 7.14
C TYR A 221 -15.99 7.53 8.14
N GLU A 222 -15.81 8.58 8.93
CA GLU A 222 -16.82 9.08 9.87
C GLU A 222 -18.08 9.59 9.16
N LYS A 223 -17.91 10.13 7.94
CA LYS A 223 -19.01 10.44 7.01
C LYS A 223 -19.58 9.21 6.29
N LYS A 224 -19.08 8.00 6.58
CA LYS A 224 -19.46 6.72 5.98
C LYS A 224 -19.22 6.61 4.48
N LEU A 225 -18.32 7.43 3.92
CA LEU A 225 -18.02 7.45 2.47
C LEU A 225 -16.99 6.42 2.05
N ILE A 226 -16.13 5.99 2.98
CA ILE A 226 -15.13 4.94 2.76
C ILE A 226 -15.17 3.94 3.91
N THR A 227 -14.52 2.79 3.70
CA THR A 227 -14.33 1.76 4.73
C THR A 227 -13.21 2.14 5.71
N TYR A 228 -13.06 1.38 6.79
CA TYR A 228 -12.18 1.74 7.90
C TYR A 228 -10.72 2.01 7.44
N PRO A 229 -10.17 3.21 7.70
CA PRO A 229 -8.97 3.66 7.01
C PRO A 229 -7.66 3.23 7.66
N ARG A 230 -7.68 2.74 8.90
CA ARG A 230 -6.47 2.26 9.59
C ARG A 230 -6.26 0.77 9.33
N THR A 231 -6.29 0.40 8.06
CA THR A 231 -6.07 -0.97 7.60
C THR A 231 -4.67 -1.14 7.03
N GLY A 232 -4.04 -2.27 7.34
CA GLY A 232 -2.81 -2.73 6.70
C GLY A 232 -3.05 -3.75 5.58
N SER A 233 -4.31 -4.12 5.33
CA SER A 233 -4.67 -5.08 4.30
C SER A 233 -4.90 -4.39 2.96
N ARG A 234 -4.46 -5.05 1.88
CA ARG A 234 -4.75 -4.69 0.49
C ARG A 234 -5.73 -5.66 -0.16
N TYR A 235 -6.37 -6.51 0.64
CA TYR A 235 -7.30 -7.56 0.24
C TYR A 235 -8.68 -7.36 0.87
N ILE A 236 -9.68 -7.95 0.24
CA ILE A 236 -11.06 -8.03 0.72
C ILE A 236 -11.51 -9.50 0.80
N PRO A 237 -12.42 -9.83 1.73
CA PRO A 237 -13.01 -11.15 1.83
C PRO A 237 -14.07 -11.40 0.75
N GLU A 238 -14.47 -12.66 0.58
CA GLU A 238 -15.45 -13.07 -0.44
C GLU A 238 -16.83 -12.42 -0.27
N ASP A 239 -17.27 -12.19 0.98
CA ASP A 239 -18.56 -11.55 1.26
C ASP A 239 -18.55 -10.08 0.82
N VAL A 240 -17.43 -9.38 0.97
CA VAL A 240 -17.26 -8.00 0.48
C VAL A 240 -17.13 -7.99 -1.05
N PHE A 241 -16.48 -9.00 -1.66
CA PHE A 241 -16.39 -9.10 -3.11
C PHE A 241 -17.77 -9.17 -3.78
N ALA A 242 -18.75 -9.81 -3.14
CA ALA A 242 -20.12 -9.88 -3.65
C ALA A 242 -20.77 -8.49 -3.86
N GLU A 243 -20.34 -7.47 -3.12
CA GLU A 243 -20.85 -6.09 -3.24
C GLU A 243 -20.10 -5.25 -4.30
N ILE A 244 -18.92 -5.71 -4.76
CA ILE A 244 -18.06 -4.93 -5.68
C ILE A 244 -18.75 -4.53 -6.99
N PRO A 245 -19.53 -5.40 -7.69
CA PRO A 245 -20.24 -4.99 -8.89
C PRO A 245 -21.16 -3.78 -8.67
N LYS A 246 -21.86 -3.74 -7.52
CA LYS A 246 -22.74 -2.63 -7.14
C LYS A 246 -21.93 -1.37 -6.82
N LEU A 247 -20.82 -1.48 -6.11
CA LEU A 247 -19.95 -0.35 -5.79
C LEU A 247 -19.27 0.23 -7.05
N LEU A 248 -18.83 -0.61 -7.99
CA LEU A 248 -18.31 -0.15 -9.27
C LEU A 248 -19.38 0.56 -10.10
N ALA A 249 -20.60 0.02 -10.16
CA ALA A 249 -21.72 0.68 -10.82
C ALA A 249 -22.00 2.07 -10.20
N PHE A 250 -21.96 2.18 -8.87
CA PHE A 250 -22.08 3.46 -8.16
C PHE A 250 -20.93 4.42 -8.51
N ILE A 251 -19.67 3.98 -8.49
CA ILE A 251 -18.53 4.79 -8.93
C ILE A 251 -18.73 5.29 -10.37
N GLY A 252 -19.24 4.43 -11.25
CA GLY A 252 -19.53 4.78 -12.65
C GLY A 252 -20.66 5.80 -12.85
N THR A 253 -21.41 6.16 -11.80
CA THR A 253 -22.34 7.30 -11.85
C THR A 253 -21.65 8.65 -11.64
N GLN A 254 -20.43 8.64 -11.12
CA GLN A 254 -19.66 9.86 -10.85
C GLN A 254 -19.03 10.37 -12.17
N PRO A 255 -19.08 11.69 -12.44
CA PRO A 255 -18.52 12.27 -13.66
C PRO A 255 -17.06 11.88 -13.92
N GLU A 256 -16.26 11.76 -12.88
CA GLU A 256 -14.83 11.44 -12.94
C GLU A 256 -14.54 10.04 -13.48
N TRP A 257 -15.46 9.08 -13.28
CA TRP A 257 -15.23 7.65 -13.56
C TRP A 257 -16.19 7.03 -14.56
N LYS A 258 -17.22 7.76 -14.99
CA LYS A 258 -18.29 7.25 -15.84
C LYS A 258 -17.79 6.50 -17.08
N ASP A 259 -16.76 7.02 -17.75
CA ASP A 259 -16.20 6.42 -18.96
C ASP A 259 -15.07 5.41 -18.68
N LYS A 260 -14.68 5.25 -17.41
CA LYS A 260 -13.61 4.34 -16.96
C LYS A 260 -14.17 3.03 -16.40
N VAL A 261 -15.37 3.06 -15.83
CA VAL A 261 -16.03 1.87 -15.29
C VAL A 261 -16.68 1.07 -16.41
N ARG A 262 -16.19 -0.16 -16.62
CA ARG A 262 -16.84 -1.13 -17.51
C ARG A 262 -17.90 -1.92 -16.74
N ALA A 263 -19.10 -1.36 -16.60
CA ALA A 263 -20.17 -1.93 -15.75
C ALA A 263 -20.58 -3.38 -16.08
N LYS A 264 -20.30 -3.88 -17.30
CA LYS A 264 -20.60 -5.26 -17.73
C LYS A 264 -19.41 -6.22 -17.63
N ALA A 265 -18.22 -5.74 -17.30
CA ALA A 265 -17.05 -6.60 -17.15
C ALA A 265 -17.08 -7.31 -15.80
N ALA A 266 -16.67 -8.58 -15.78
CA ALA A 266 -16.50 -9.31 -14.53
C ALA A 266 -15.29 -8.74 -13.75
N PRO A 267 -15.46 -8.30 -12.50
CA PRO A 267 -14.36 -7.80 -11.69
C PRO A 267 -13.28 -8.87 -11.50
N THR A 268 -12.01 -8.50 -11.65
CA THR A 268 -10.92 -9.43 -11.34
C THR A 268 -10.81 -9.68 -9.84
N ARG A 269 -10.17 -10.79 -9.47
CA ARG A 269 -10.16 -11.30 -8.08
C ARG A 269 -8.80 -11.14 -7.40
N ARG A 270 -7.86 -10.37 -7.96
CA ARG A 270 -6.48 -10.27 -7.44
C ARG A 270 -6.44 -9.78 -5.98
N SER A 271 -7.36 -8.89 -5.62
CA SER A 271 -7.49 -8.35 -4.26
C SER A 271 -8.48 -9.12 -3.39
N VAL A 272 -8.90 -10.34 -3.78
CA VAL A 272 -9.87 -11.15 -3.03
C VAL A 272 -9.16 -12.35 -2.44
N ASP A 273 -8.99 -12.36 -1.12
CA ASP A 273 -8.27 -13.42 -0.39
C ASP A 273 -8.54 -13.27 1.12
N ASP A 274 -9.47 -14.07 1.66
CA ASP A 274 -9.81 -14.04 3.10
C ASP A 274 -8.60 -14.29 4.00
N GLY A 275 -7.64 -15.10 3.54
CA GLY A 275 -6.43 -15.45 4.29
C GLY A 275 -5.40 -14.31 4.38
N LYS A 276 -5.57 -13.25 3.56
CA LYS A 276 -4.72 -12.05 3.59
C LYS A 276 -5.42 -10.82 4.15
N VAL A 277 -6.67 -10.96 4.60
CA VAL A 277 -7.37 -9.94 5.39
C VAL A 277 -6.84 -10.00 6.82
N THR A 278 -6.44 -8.85 7.35
CA THR A 278 -6.02 -8.72 8.74
C THR A 278 -7.24 -8.36 9.62
N ASP A 279 -7.06 -7.55 10.65
CA ASP A 279 -8.13 -7.05 11.51
C ASP A 279 -9.21 -6.26 10.72
N HIS A 280 -8.80 -5.66 9.59
CA HIS A 280 -9.64 -4.95 8.64
C HIS A 280 -9.27 -5.32 7.19
N HIS A 281 -10.22 -5.18 6.28
CA HIS A 281 -9.98 -5.33 4.84
C HIS A 281 -9.47 -4.02 4.21
N ALA A 282 -9.18 -4.04 2.91
CA ALA A 282 -8.68 -2.88 2.17
C ALA A 282 -9.65 -1.69 2.11
N LEU A 283 -9.11 -0.51 1.81
CA LEU A 283 -9.88 0.71 1.59
C LEU A 283 -10.76 0.60 0.35
N LEU A 284 -12.05 0.80 0.54
CA LEU A 284 -13.07 0.91 -0.50
C LEU A 284 -13.89 2.19 -0.27
N VAL A 285 -14.49 2.72 -1.33
CA VAL A 285 -15.64 3.62 -1.19
C VAL A 285 -16.88 2.81 -0.84
N THR A 286 -17.81 3.43 -0.14
CA THR A 286 -19.14 2.87 0.12
C THR A 286 -20.13 3.29 -0.98
N GLY A 287 -21.38 2.87 -0.86
CA GLY A 287 -22.47 3.35 -1.71
C GLY A 287 -23.05 4.71 -1.29
N GLU A 288 -22.47 5.36 -0.28
CA GLU A 288 -22.93 6.67 0.18
C GLU A 288 -22.46 7.79 -0.76
N LYS A 289 -23.37 8.73 -1.06
CA LYS A 289 -23.08 9.83 -1.99
C LYS A 289 -22.09 10.82 -1.36
N PRO A 290 -20.94 11.11 -2.00
CA PRO A 290 -19.97 12.07 -1.49
C PRO A 290 -20.45 13.51 -1.72
N LEU A 291 -21.29 14.02 -0.81
CA LEU A 291 -21.82 15.38 -0.87
C LEU A 291 -20.93 16.35 -0.08
N PHE A 292 -20.74 17.57 -0.62
CA PHE A 292 -20.08 18.69 0.05
C PHE A 292 -18.67 18.37 0.59
N LEU A 293 -17.84 17.70 -0.22
CA LEU A 293 -16.44 17.47 0.10
C LEU A 293 -15.59 18.72 -0.19
N SER A 294 -14.61 19.00 0.68
CA SER A 294 -13.55 19.93 0.34
C SER A 294 -12.74 19.39 -0.85
N LYS A 295 -11.94 20.23 -1.50
CA LYS A 295 -11.07 19.79 -2.58
C LYS A 295 -10.13 18.65 -2.14
N GLU A 296 -9.59 18.74 -0.94
CA GLU A 296 -8.67 17.75 -0.37
C GLU A 296 -9.40 16.45 0.00
N ASP A 297 -10.57 16.56 0.66
CA ASP A 297 -11.43 15.40 0.96
C ASP A 297 -11.81 14.66 -0.33
N ASN A 298 -12.21 15.41 -1.37
CA ASN A 298 -12.55 14.84 -2.66
C ASN A 298 -11.33 14.17 -3.32
N THR A 299 -10.14 14.78 -3.23
CA THR A 299 -8.92 14.19 -3.81
C THR A 299 -8.65 12.79 -3.24
N ILE A 300 -8.65 12.63 -1.92
CA ILE A 300 -8.43 11.32 -1.29
C ILE A 300 -9.57 10.34 -1.62
N TYR A 301 -10.82 10.80 -1.61
CA TYR A 301 -11.96 9.95 -1.99
C TYR A 301 -11.83 9.43 -3.43
N GLN A 302 -11.51 10.32 -4.39
CA GLN A 302 -11.33 9.96 -5.80
C GLN A 302 -10.11 9.05 -6.01
N MET A 303 -9.04 9.20 -5.22
CA MET A 303 -7.94 8.24 -5.24
C MET A 303 -8.41 6.82 -4.87
N ILE A 304 -9.19 6.67 -3.80
CA ILE A 304 -9.72 5.36 -3.37
C ILE A 304 -10.67 4.80 -4.43
N ALA A 305 -11.59 5.62 -4.95
CA ALA A 305 -12.51 5.22 -6.03
C ALA A 305 -11.77 4.75 -7.28
N GLY A 306 -10.82 5.54 -7.79
CA GLY A 306 -10.06 5.19 -8.98
C GLY A 306 -9.18 3.96 -8.78
N ARG A 307 -8.62 3.75 -7.58
CA ARG A 307 -7.91 2.52 -7.25
C ARG A 307 -8.82 1.29 -7.32
N MET A 308 -10.06 1.40 -6.86
CA MET A 308 -11.03 0.30 -7.02
C MET A 308 -11.27 0.01 -8.51
N VAL A 309 -11.45 1.04 -9.33
CA VAL A 309 -11.61 0.86 -10.78
C VAL A 309 -10.39 0.15 -11.38
N GLU A 310 -9.16 0.53 -11.03
CA GLU A 310 -7.95 -0.17 -11.49
C GLU A 310 -7.88 -1.62 -11.00
N ALA A 311 -8.08 -1.83 -9.70
CA ALA A 311 -7.88 -3.13 -9.04
C ALA A 311 -8.82 -4.21 -9.58
N PHE A 312 -10.03 -3.81 -9.99
CA PHE A 312 -11.06 -4.68 -10.53
C PHE A 312 -11.17 -4.66 -12.06
N SER A 313 -10.33 -3.88 -12.74
CA SER A 313 -10.24 -3.88 -14.21
C SER A 313 -9.48 -5.11 -14.74
N GLU A 314 -9.40 -5.23 -16.06
CA GLU A 314 -8.57 -6.24 -16.71
C GLU A 314 -7.07 -5.92 -16.56
N LYS A 315 -6.23 -6.94 -16.71
CA LYS A 315 -4.77 -6.79 -16.73
C LYS A 315 -4.33 -6.00 -17.96
N CYS A 316 -3.19 -5.33 -17.87
CA CYS A 316 -2.54 -4.74 -19.04
C CYS A 316 -1.68 -5.80 -19.73
N VAL A 317 -1.80 -5.95 -21.05
CA VAL A 317 -1.02 -6.88 -21.85
C VAL A 317 -0.23 -6.08 -22.88
N LYS A 318 1.09 -6.29 -22.93
CA LYS A 318 1.97 -5.62 -23.90
C LYS A 318 2.98 -6.59 -24.48
N ASP A 319 3.29 -6.41 -25.75
CA ASP A 319 4.45 -7.04 -26.37
C ASP A 319 5.67 -6.20 -26.06
N VAL A 320 6.68 -6.81 -25.44
CA VAL A 320 7.99 -6.20 -25.22
C VAL A 320 8.95 -6.80 -26.24
N THR A 321 9.50 -5.96 -27.09
CA THR A 321 10.51 -6.35 -28.07
C THR A 321 11.87 -5.88 -27.60
N THR A 322 12.84 -6.79 -27.54
CA THR A 322 14.24 -6.49 -27.27
C THR A 322 15.06 -6.90 -28.47
N VAL A 323 15.82 -5.96 -29.02
CA VAL A 323 16.71 -6.18 -30.14
C VAL A 323 18.14 -5.95 -29.66
N THR A 324 18.98 -6.93 -29.91
CA THR A 324 20.41 -6.90 -29.65
C THR A 324 21.14 -6.87 -30.99
N ALA A 325 22.08 -5.94 -31.11
CA ALA A 325 22.93 -5.77 -32.26
C ALA A 325 24.40 -5.79 -31.82
N GLU A 326 25.29 -6.14 -32.73
CA GLU A 326 26.73 -6.13 -32.51
C GLU A 326 27.39 -5.23 -33.56
N CYS A 327 28.40 -4.48 -33.12
CA CYS A 327 29.26 -3.71 -34.01
C CYS A 327 30.68 -3.64 -33.44
N ALA A 328 31.66 -4.09 -34.22
CA ALA A 328 33.09 -4.04 -33.89
C ALA A 328 33.44 -4.64 -32.50
N GLY A 329 32.78 -5.72 -32.12
CA GLY A 329 32.92 -6.43 -30.84
C GLY A 329 32.09 -5.86 -29.69
N VAL A 330 31.27 -4.83 -29.93
CA VAL A 330 30.44 -4.18 -28.90
C VAL A 330 28.98 -4.58 -29.08
N GLU A 331 28.36 -5.06 -28.01
CA GLU A 331 26.93 -5.37 -27.98
C GLU A 331 26.09 -4.13 -27.63
N PHE A 332 25.03 -3.91 -28.41
CA PHE A 332 24.07 -2.83 -28.30
C PHE A 332 22.66 -3.37 -28.14
N THR A 333 21.90 -2.81 -27.19
CA THR A 333 20.52 -3.21 -26.93
C THR A 333 19.56 -2.04 -27.07
N VAL A 334 18.39 -2.31 -27.67
CA VAL A 334 17.21 -1.43 -27.60
C VAL A 334 16.00 -2.23 -27.15
N LYS A 335 15.08 -1.56 -26.45
CA LYS A 335 13.86 -2.16 -25.94
C LYS A 335 12.67 -1.26 -26.25
N GLY A 336 11.67 -1.82 -26.90
CA GLY A 336 10.38 -1.17 -27.17
C GLY A 336 9.23 -1.98 -26.59
N SER A 337 8.08 -1.34 -26.42
CA SER A 337 6.86 -2.06 -26.05
C SER A 337 5.64 -1.53 -26.76
N VAL A 338 4.76 -2.43 -27.19
CA VAL A 338 3.46 -2.12 -27.80
C VAL A 338 2.36 -2.68 -26.91
N VAL A 339 1.43 -1.83 -26.48
CA VAL A 339 0.28 -2.24 -25.66
C VAL A 339 -0.74 -2.95 -26.55
N LYS A 340 -1.04 -4.21 -26.24
CA LYS A 340 -2.10 -5.00 -26.89
C LYS A 340 -3.45 -4.79 -26.22
N GLN A 341 -3.44 -4.73 -24.89
CA GLN A 341 -4.61 -4.50 -24.07
C GLN A 341 -4.23 -3.53 -22.95
N THR A 342 -4.81 -2.34 -22.94
CA THR A 342 -4.48 -1.31 -21.95
C THR A 342 -4.88 -1.73 -20.53
N GLY A 343 -6.00 -2.44 -20.39
CA GLY A 343 -6.51 -2.88 -19.09
C GLY A 343 -6.65 -1.73 -18.09
N TRP A 344 -6.27 -1.99 -16.84
CA TRP A 344 -6.31 -1.02 -15.74
C TRP A 344 -5.51 0.27 -15.98
N ARG A 345 -4.50 0.28 -16.86
CA ARG A 345 -3.74 1.50 -17.19
C ARG A 345 -4.65 2.59 -17.78
N ALA A 346 -5.75 2.21 -18.44
CA ALA A 346 -6.67 3.16 -19.05
C ALA A 346 -7.42 4.03 -18.03
N VAL A 347 -7.41 3.68 -16.74
CA VAL A 347 -8.13 4.41 -15.68
C VAL A 347 -7.53 5.81 -15.49
N TYR A 348 -6.23 5.89 -15.20
CA TYR A 348 -5.51 7.16 -15.04
C TYR A 348 -4.74 7.61 -16.29
N GLY A 349 -4.43 6.70 -17.22
CA GLY A 349 -3.57 6.97 -18.38
C GLY A 349 -2.14 6.51 -18.15
#